data_AF-A0A382J712-F1
#
_entry.id   AF-A0A382J712-F1
#
_cell.length_a   1.000
_cell.length_b   1.000
_cell.length_c   1.000
_cell.angle_alpha   90.00
_cell.angle_beta   90.00
_cell.angle_gamma   90.00
#
_symmetry.space_group_name_H-M   'P 1'
#
loop_
_entity.id
_entity.type
_entity.pdbx_description
1 polymer ?
#
loop_
_entity_poly.entity_id
_entity_poly.type
_entity_poly.pdbx_seq_one_letter_code
_entity_poly.pdbx_strand_id
1 'polypeptide(L)'
;MDVEIASHFSMRGMIIGIVAVVVLNLMLFTLPGYVGLELTITMMATLGVLVGMYVILITEVIHRTALALLGALVMLIILFYTGVLEPHDSVDFVIGAIDFNTIGLLLGMMVIVGILGETGIFQYIGIKAAKISKGNVWKLLVLLAVITAVGSAFLDNVTMVLLMVPVTISVCRILNINPISLILAQIFASNIGGATTLIGDPPNIMI
;
A
#
# COMPACT_ATOMS: atom_id res chain seq x y z
N MET A 1 -23.12 10.20 -19.34
CA MET A 1 -23.27 9.22 -18.26
C MET A 1 -22.45 9.76 -17.11
N ASP A 2 -23.07 10.63 -16.32
CA ASP A 2 -22.45 11.24 -15.15
C ASP A 2 -22.38 10.16 -14.09
N VAL A 3 -21.18 9.60 -13.90
CA VAL A 3 -20.92 8.74 -12.76
C VAL A 3 -20.78 9.66 -11.57
N GLU A 4 -21.89 9.93 -10.88
CA GLU A 4 -21.85 10.42 -9.51
C GLU A 4 -21.06 9.39 -8.69
N ILE A 5 -19.79 9.70 -8.45
CA ILE A 5 -19.03 9.04 -7.40
C ILE A 5 -19.62 9.57 -6.11
N ALA A 6 -20.65 8.89 -5.60
CA ALA A 6 -21.15 9.13 -4.27
C ALA A 6 -19.98 8.89 -3.29
N SER A 7 -19.41 9.97 -2.77
CA SER A 7 -18.55 9.94 -1.61
C SER A 7 -19.41 9.53 -0.41
N HIS A 8 -19.66 8.23 -0.28
CA HIS A 8 -20.32 7.63 0.88
C HIS A 8 -19.37 7.64 2.10
N PHE A 9 -18.73 8.77 2.36
CA PHE A 9 -18.23 9.11 3.69
C PHE A 9 -19.47 9.47 4.52
N SER A 10 -20.15 8.45 5.04
CA SER A 10 -21.27 8.71 5.94
C SER A 10 -20.75 9.56 7.10
N MET A 11 -21.47 10.63 7.44
CA MET A 11 -21.13 11.50 8.57
C MET A 11 -20.89 10.69 9.85
N ARG A 12 -21.55 9.53 9.98
CA ARG A 12 -21.34 8.53 11.04
C ARG A 12 -19.96 7.87 11.00
N GLY A 13 -19.48 7.44 9.83
CA GLY A 13 -18.14 6.86 9.68
C GLY A 13 -17.02 7.84 10.03
N MET A 14 -17.18 9.11 9.66
CA MET A 14 -16.24 10.18 10.05
C MET A 14 -16.21 10.43 11.55
N ILE A 15 -17.38 10.49 12.19
CA ILE A 15 -17.48 10.66 13.65
C ILE A 15 -16.84 9.48 14.38
N ILE A 16 -17.11 8.25 13.94
CA ILE A 16 -16.50 7.05 14.53
C ILE A 16 -14.98 7.09 14.39
N GLY A 17 -14.46 7.48 13.22
CA GLY A 17 -13.03 7.63 12.99
C GLY A 17 -12.38 8.67 13.91
N ILE A 18 -12.99 9.85 14.04
CA ILE A 18 -12.48 10.91 14.93
C ILE A 18 -12.51 10.45 16.39
N VAL A 19 -13.60 9.84 16.84
CA VAL A 19 -13.72 9.31 18.21
C VAL A 19 -12.66 8.24 18.47
N ALA A 20 -12.44 7.31 17.53
CA ALA A 20 -11.42 6.28 17.67
C ALA A 20 -10.01 6.87 17.78
N VAL A 21 -9.68 7.88 16.97
CA VAL A 21 -8.40 8.60 17.03
C VAL A 21 -8.23 9.31 18.38
N VAL A 22 -9.27 9.98 18.88
CA VAL A 22 -9.22 10.68 20.17
C VAL A 22 -9.04 9.70 21.32
N VAL A 23 -9.78 8.58 21.33
CA VAL A 23 -9.66 7.53 22.34
C VAL A 23 -8.27 6.89 22.29
N LEU A 24 -7.75 6.59 21.10
CA LEU A 24 -6.42 6.01 20.93
C LEU A 24 -5.33 6.97 21.45
N ASN A 25 -5.41 8.26 21.15
CA ASN A 25 -4.49 9.26 21.69
C ASN A 25 -4.54 9.27 23.22
N LEU A 26 -5.74 9.39 23.81
CA LEU A 26 -5.93 9.37 25.26
C LEU A 26 -5.33 8.10 25.89
N MET A 27 -5.58 6.93 25.28
CA MET A 27 -5.02 5.67 25.72
C MET A 27 -3.48 5.68 25.66
N LEU A 28 -2.87 6.10 24.55
CA LEU A 28 -1.42 6.10 24.39
C LEU A 28 -0.69 7.00 25.40
N PHE A 29 -1.29 8.13 25.78
CA PHE A 29 -0.69 9.06 26.75
C PHE A 29 -0.99 8.71 28.22
N THR A 30 -2.10 8.01 28.51
CA THR A 30 -2.51 7.72 29.90
C THR A 30 -2.16 6.31 30.36
N LEU A 31 -2.23 5.29 29.49
CA LEU A 31 -1.94 3.89 29.84
C LEU A 31 -0.55 3.65 30.41
N PRO A 32 0.54 4.25 29.89
CA PRO A 32 1.88 3.98 30.41
C PRO A 32 2.01 4.30 31.90
N GLY A 33 1.35 5.36 32.37
CA GLY A 33 1.29 5.71 33.80
C GLY A 33 0.57 4.67 34.66
N TYR A 34 -0.45 3.97 34.13
CA TYR A 34 -1.14 2.89 34.85
C TYR A 34 -0.35 1.57 34.85
N VAL A 35 0.57 1.40 33.89
CA VAL A 35 1.43 0.22 33.75
C VAL A 35 2.77 0.39 34.50
N GLY A 36 3.02 1.58 35.08
CA GLY A 36 4.26 1.89 35.81
C GLY A 36 5.42 2.31 34.90
N LEU A 37 5.14 2.72 33.66
CA LEU A 37 6.10 3.30 32.73
C LEU A 37 6.17 4.82 32.94
N GLU A 38 7.36 5.33 33.24
CA GLU A 38 7.60 6.78 33.24
C GLU A 38 7.85 7.27 31.81
N LEU A 39 6.89 8.03 31.29
CA LEU A 39 7.01 8.68 29.98
C LEU A 39 7.91 9.91 30.10
N THR A 40 9.12 9.84 29.56
CA THR A 40 9.98 11.02 29.39
C THR A 40 9.33 12.00 28.42
N ILE A 41 9.59 13.31 28.60
CA ILE A 41 9.10 14.38 27.71
C ILE A 41 9.43 14.08 26.24
N THR A 42 10.63 13.54 25.97
CA THR A 42 11.04 13.12 24.62
C THR A 42 10.11 12.06 24.05
N MET A 43 9.74 11.03 24.83
CA MET A 43 8.86 9.95 24.38
C MET A 43 7.44 10.44 24.11
N MET A 44 6.93 11.35 24.95
CA MET A 44 5.62 11.97 24.71
C MET A 44 5.62 12.82 23.44
N ALA A 45 6.68 13.59 23.21
CA ALA A 45 6.81 14.45 22.04
C ALA A 45 6.92 13.62 20.74
N THR A 46 7.75 12.58 20.72
CA THR A 46 7.89 11.71 19.54
C THR A 46 6.63 10.90 19.25
N LEU A 47 5.93 10.43 20.29
CA LEU A 47 4.64 9.76 20.14
C LEU A 47 3.57 10.71 19.59
N GLY A 48 3.56 11.97 20.03
CA GLY A 48 2.70 13.01 19.47
C GLY A 48 2.94 13.24 17.97
N VAL A 49 4.21 13.28 17.54
CA VAL A 49 4.56 13.38 16.12
C VAL A 49 4.06 12.18 15.34
N LEU A 50 4.29 10.96 15.84
CA LEU A 50 3.85 9.72 15.19
C LEU A 50 2.33 9.72 14.98
N VAL A 51 1.56 10.01 16.03
CA VAL A 51 0.09 10.01 15.94
C VAL A 51 -0.40 11.15 15.03
N GLY A 52 0.19 12.34 15.14
CA GLY A 52 -0.12 13.46 14.25
C GLY A 52 0.11 13.11 12.78
N MET A 53 1.23 12.45 12.46
CA MET A 53 1.51 11.96 11.11
C MET A 53 0.45 10.95 10.63
N TYR A 54 0.06 9.98 11.46
CA TYR A 54 -0.97 9.01 11.08
C TYR A 54 -2.32 9.68 10.79
N VAL A 55 -2.71 10.66 11.60
CA VAL A 55 -3.95 11.43 11.36
C VAL A 55 -3.88 12.15 10.02
N ILE A 56 -2.77 12.82 9.72
CA ILE A 56 -2.59 13.53 8.45
C ILE A 56 -2.56 12.53 7.28
N LEU A 57 -1.87 11.39 7.42
CA LEU A 57 -1.83 10.31 6.40
C LEU A 57 -3.23 9.82 6.05
N ILE A 58 -4.10 9.59 7.05
CA ILE A 58 -5.47 9.11 6.85
C ILE A 58 -6.33 10.14 6.11
N THR A 59 -6.07 11.42 6.34
CA THR A 59 -6.81 12.50 5.64
C THR A 59 -6.38 12.70 4.18
N GLU A 60 -5.24 12.10 3.77
CA GLU A 60 -4.65 12.20 2.43
C GLU A 60 -4.48 13.64 1.88
N VAL A 61 -4.47 14.66 2.76
CA VAL A 61 -4.36 16.08 2.38
C VAL A 61 -2.97 16.43 1.87
N ILE A 62 -1.94 15.76 2.42
CA ILE A 62 -0.53 16.00 2.10
C ILE A 62 0.05 14.75 1.44
N HIS A 63 0.92 14.94 0.44
CA HIS A 63 1.61 13.84 -0.22
C HIS A 63 2.44 13.03 0.80
N ARG A 64 2.29 11.70 0.76
CA ARG A 64 2.88 10.77 1.75
C ARG A 64 4.39 10.96 1.92
N THR A 65 5.12 11.19 0.82
CA THR A 65 6.57 11.46 0.84
C THR A 65 6.92 12.76 1.57
N ALA A 66 6.17 13.84 1.33
CA ALA A 66 6.43 15.13 1.98
C ALA A 66 6.15 15.02 3.49
N LEU A 67 5.08 14.32 3.87
CA LEU A 67 4.73 14.09 5.27
C LEU A 67 5.79 13.23 6.00
N ALA A 68 6.34 12.20 5.35
CA ALA A 68 7.42 11.39 5.90
C ALA A 68 8.69 12.23 6.15
N LEU A 69 9.08 13.08 5.20
CA LEU A 69 10.25 13.97 5.34
C LEU A 69 10.05 15.03 6.42
N LEU A 70 8.87 15.64 6.49
CA LEU A 70 8.54 16.60 7.55
C LEU A 70 8.52 15.94 8.92
N GLY A 71 7.94 14.75 9.03
CA GLY A 71 7.95 13.94 10.25
C GLY A 71 9.36 13.66 10.74
N ALA A 72 10.24 13.19 9.84
CA ALA A 72 11.64 12.94 10.16
C ALA A 72 12.37 14.21 10.63
N LEU A 73 12.13 15.35 9.97
CA LEU A 73 12.71 16.64 10.38
C LEU A 73 12.26 17.06 11.78
N VAL A 74 10.96 16.99 12.06
CA VAL A 74 10.40 17.35 13.38
C VAL A 74 10.92 16.41 14.47
N MET A 75 11.04 15.11 14.18
CA MET A 75 11.66 14.15 15.09
C MET A 75 13.09 14.55 15.42
N LEU A 76 13.94 14.80 14.42
CA LEU A 76 15.34 15.20 14.67
C LEU A 76 15.44 16.47 15.54
N ILE A 77 14.59 17.46 15.29
CA ILE A 77 14.54 18.68 16.10
C ILE A 77 14.25 18.33 17.57
N ILE A 78 13.24 17.49 17.83
CA ILE A 78 12.90 17.07 19.20
C ILE A 78 14.06 16.33 19.87
N LEU A 79 14.72 15.41 19.15
CA LEU A 79 15.81 14.62 19.71
C LEU A 79 17.05 15.48 20.01
N PHE A 80 17.34 16.52 19.21
CA PHE A 80 18.39 17.50 19.50
C PHE A 80 18.05 18.39 20.70
N TYR A 81 16.83 18.93 20.77
CA TYR A 81 16.43 19.81 21.88
C TYR A 81 16.40 19.09 23.23
N THR A 82 16.11 17.79 23.22
CA THR A 82 16.07 16.97 24.43
C THR A 82 17.44 16.38 24.81
N GLY A 83 18.48 16.62 24.00
CA GLY A 83 19.84 16.15 24.25
C GLY A 83 20.02 14.63 24.13
N VAL A 84 19.03 13.93 23.55
CA VAL A 84 19.09 12.47 23.35
C VAL A 84 20.01 12.11 22.19
N LEU A 85 20.12 13.01 21.20
CA LEU A 85 21.05 12.88 20.10
C LEU A 85 22.00 14.07 20.05
N GLU A 86 23.29 13.79 19.94
CA GLU A 86 24.29 14.80 19.65
C GLU A 86 24.28 15.14 18.15
N PRO A 87 24.52 16.41 17.76
CA PRO A 87 24.54 16.81 16.36
C PRO A 87 25.54 16.04 15.50
N HIS A 88 26.65 15.59 16.10
CA HIS A 88 27.68 14.82 15.41
C HIS A 88 27.20 13.42 14.98
N ASP A 89 26.38 12.78 15.81
CA ASP A 89 25.90 11.41 15.56
C ASP A 89 24.58 11.38 14.76
N SER A 90 24.06 12.56 14.42
CA SER A 90 22.79 12.70 13.71
C SER A 90 22.79 12.06 12.33
N VAL A 91 23.92 12.12 11.61
CA VAL A 91 24.03 11.54 10.28
C VAL A 91 24.00 10.02 10.35
N ASP A 92 24.76 9.43 11.27
CA ASP A 92 24.79 7.98 11.47
C ASP A 92 23.43 7.44 11.95
N PHE A 93 22.74 8.19 12.80
CA PHE A 93 21.38 7.86 13.22
C PHE A 93 20.38 7.88 12.07
N VAL A 94 20.41 8.92 11.23
CA VAL A 94 19.51 9.03 10.07
C VAL A 94 19.81 7.94 9.04
N ILE A 95 21.08 7.69 8.74
CA ILE A 95 21.48 6.62 7.82
C ILE A 95 21.08 5.25 8.36
N GLY A 96 21.26 5.02 9.66
CA GLY A 96 20.84 3.78 10.32
C GLY A 96 19.33 3.57 10.37
N ALA A 97 18.54 4.65 10.32
CA ALA A 97 17.08 4.58 10.25
C ALA A 97 16.55 4.27 8.84
N ILE A 98 17.39 4.37 7.80
CA ILE A 98 17.01 4.08 6.41
C ILE A 98 17.36 2.62 6.08
N ASP A 99 16.34 1.82 5.74
CA ASP A 99 16.57 0.49 5.21
C ASP A 99 16.83 0.52 3.69
N PHE A 100 18.11 0.56 3.33
CA PHE A 100 18.57 0.53 1.94
C PHE A 100 18.25 -0.79 1.22
N ASN A 101 18.10 -1.91 1.94
CA ASN A 101 17.74 -3.18 1.31
C ASN A 101 16.30 -3.11 0.79
N THR A 102 15.38 -2.58 1.61
CA THR A 102 14.00 -2.35 1.21
C THR A 102 13.92 -1.39 0.03
N ILE A 103 14.60 -0.24 0.07
CA ILE A 103 14.61 0.73 -1.04
C ILE A 103 15.17 0.09 -2.33
N GLY A 104 16.29 -0.63 -2.24
CA GLY A 104 16.90 -1.29 -3.39
C GLY A 104 16.02 -2.37 -4.00
N LEU A 105 15.35 -3.17 -3.15
CA LEU A 105 14.39 -4.19 -3.57
C LEU A 105 13.17 -3.57 -4.26
N LEU A 106 12.58 -2.53 -3.67
CA LEU A 106 11.45 -1.80 -4.24
C LEU A 106 11.81 -1.14 -5.58
N LEU A 107 13.01 -0.57 -5.69
CA LEU A 107 13.50 -0.01 -6.95
C LEU A 107 13.69 -1.10 -8.02
N GLY A 108 14.31 -2.22 -7.65
CA GLY A 108 14.52 -3.36 -8.54
C GLY A 108 13.22 -3.95 -9.08
N MET A 109 12.23 -4.16 -8.20
CA MET A 109 10.91 -4.65 -8.63
C MET A 109 10.21 -3.66 -9.56
N MET A 110 10.26 -2.35 -9.29
CA MET A 110 9.62 -1.33 -10.14
C MET A 110 10.25 -1.27 -11.53
N VAL A 111 11.57 -1.44 -11.64
CA VAL A 111 12.26 -1.53 -12.93
C VAL A 111 11.83 -2.77 -13.71
N ILE A 112 11.80 -3.95 -13.06
CA ILE A 112 11.35 -5.20 -13.68
C ILE A 112 9.89 -5.07 -14.17
N VAL A 113 9.02 -4.54 -13.31
CA VAL A 113 7.62 -4.25 -13.60
C VAL A 113 7.48 -3.34 -14.82
N GLY A 114 8.21 -2.24 -14.87
CA GLY A 114 8.18 -1.28 -15.98
C GLY A 114 8.53 -1.94 -17.32
N ILE A 115 9.61 -2.74 -17.33
CA ILE A 115 10.03 -3.47 -18.54
C ILE A 115 8.99 -4.51 -18.95
N LEU A 116 8.51 -5.33 -18.01
CA LEU A 116 7.49 -6.34 -18.31
C LEU A 116 6.21 -5.74 -18.89
N GLY A 117 5.80 -4.57 -18.39
CA GLY A 117 4.61 -3.86 -18.89
C GLY A 117 4.69 -3.50 -20.38
N GLU A 118 5.88 -3.18 -20.89
CA GLU A 118 6.09 -2.78 -22.28
C GLU A 118 6.26 -3.98 -23.24
N THR A 119 6.63 -5.16 -22.74
CA THR A 119 6.95 -6.34 -23.58
C THR A 119 5.75 -6.95 -24.33
N GLY A 120 4.52 -6.63 -23.92
CA GLY A 120 3.31 -7.26 -24.48
C GLY A 120 3.03 -8.67 -23.94
N ILE A 121 3.78 -9.13 -22.92
CA ILE A 121 3.65 -10.50 -22.37
C ILE A 121 2.26 -10.76 -21.79
N PHE A 122 1.66 -9.76 -21.11
CA PHE A 122 0.33 -9.89 -20.52
C PHE A 122 -0.76 -10.04 -21.58
N GLN A 123 -0.65 -9.30 -22.69
CA GLN A 123 -1.54 -9.40 -23.84
C GLN A 123 -1.47 -10.81 -24.43
N TYR A 124 -0.25 -11.34 -24.62
CA TYR A 124 -0.05 -12.71 -25.10
C TYR A 124 -0.69 -13.74 -24.15
N ILE A 125 -0.46 -13.61 -22.84
CA ILE A 125 -1.02 -14.51 -21.82
C ILE A 125 -2.55 -14.46 -21.83
N GLY A 126 -3.15 -13.27 -21.89
CA GLY A 126 -4.61 -13.11 -21.93
C GLY A 126 -5.25 -13.74 -23.16
N ILE A 127 -4.65 -13.56 -24.34
CA ILE A 127 -5.11 -14.20 -25.58
C ILE A 127 -4.98 -15.72 -25.47
N LYS A 128 -3.88 -16.22 -24.89
CA LYS A 128 -3.66 -17.66 -24.69
C LYS A 128 -4.70 -18.25 -23.72
N ALA A 129 -4.99 -17.56 -22.62
CA ALA A 129 -6.06 -17.94 -21.68
C ALA A 129 -7.43 -17.97 -22.37
N ALA A 130 -7.74 -16.97 -23.20
CA ALA A 130 -8.96 -16.92 -24.00
C ALA A 130 -9.10 -18.14 -24.93
N LYS A 131 -8.03 -18.49 -25.66
CA LYS A 131 -8.02 -19.67 -26.54
C LYS A 131 -8.22 -20.98 -25.76
N ILE A 132 -7.55 -21.13 -24.61
CA ILE A 132 -7.67 -22.33 -23.75
C ILE A 132 -9.08 -22.45 -23.15
N SER A 133 -9.70 -21.33 -22.80
CA SER A 133 -11.07 -21.31 -22.24
C SER A 133 -12.13 -21.84 -23.21
N LYS A 134 -11.85 -21.82 -24.53
CA LYS A 134 -12.79 -22.21 -25.61
C LYS A 134 -14.14 -21.50 -25.50
N GLY A 135 -14.16 -20.24 -25.05
CA GLY A 135 -15.37 -19.44 -24.89
C GLY A 135 -16.17 -19.71 -23.61
N ASN A 136 -15.72 -20.62 -22.74
CA ASN A 136 -16.35 -20.85 -21.44
C ASN A 136 -15.90 -19.77 -20.44
N VAL A 137 -16.85 -18.94 -20.00
CA VAL A 137 -16.62 -17.80 -19.09
C VAL A 137 -16.00 -18.25 -17.77
N TRP A 138 -16.48 -19.35 -17.18
CA TRP A 138 -15.96 -19.87 -15.92
C TRP A 138 -14.50 -20.31 -16.03
N LYS A 139 -14.15 -21.02 -17.09
CA LYS A 139 -12.75 -21.42 -17.35
C LYS A 139 -11.86 -20.19 -17.56
N LEU A 140 -12.35 -19.20 -18.29
CA LEU A 140 -11.62 -17.95 -18.51
C LEU A 140 -11.37 -17.21 -17.20
N LEU A 141 -12.39 -17.09 -16.36
CA LEU A 141 -12.31 -16.45 -15.05
C LEU A 141 -11.24 -17.13 -14.19
N VAL A 142 -11.29 -18.46 -14.05
CA VAL A 142 -10.30 -19.20 -13.25
C VAL A 142 -8.89 -19.05 -13.81
N LEU A 143 -8.71 -19.14 -15.14
CA LEU A 143 -7.39 -18.97 -15.76
C LEU A 143 -6.83 -17.58 -15.50
N LEU A 144 -7.61 -16.53 -15.77
CA LEU A 144 -7.16 -15.16 -15.56
C LEU A 144 -6.91 -14.86 -14.08
N ALA A 145 -7.74 -15.37 -13.17
CA ALA A 145 -7.54 -15.23 -11.73
C ALA A 145 -6.23 -15.91 -11.28
N VAL A 146 -5.98 -17.16 -11.70
CA VAL A 146 -4.75 -17.87 -11.35
C VAL A 146 -3.52 -17.18 -11.92
N ILE A 147 -3.56 -16.76 -13.18
CA ILE A 147 -2.49 -15.97 -13.81
C ILE A 147 -2.23 -14.69 -13.02
N THR A 148 -3.29 -14.01 -12.59
CA THR A 148 -3.19 -12.76 -11.82
C THR A 148 -2.62 -13.02 -10.42
N ALA A 149 -3.05 -14.08 -9.73
CA ALA A 149 -2.52 -14.43 -8.42
C ALA A 149 -1.03 -14.80 -8.48
N VAL A 150 -0.64 -15.65 -9.44
CA VAL A 150 0.75 -16.05 -9.62
C VAL A 150 1.61 -14.87 -10.06
N GLY A 151 1.12 -14.04 -10.99
CA GLY A 151 1.84 -12.83 -11.41
C GLY A 151 2.00 -11.83 -10.27
N SER A 152 0.96 -11.64 -9.45
CA SER A 152 1.00 -10.74 -8.29
C SER A 152 1.90 -11.25 -7.16
N ALA A 153 2.30 -12.53 -7.16
CA ALA A 153 3.34 -13.01 -6.24
C ALA A 153 4.74 -12.45 -6.59
N PHE A 154 4.94 -11.86 -7.77
CA PHE A 154 6.21 -11.28 -8.20
C PHE A 154 6.13 -9.79 -8.53
N LEU A 155 4.91 -9.28 -8.74
CA LEU A 155 4.62 -7.89 -9.09
C LEU A 155 3.66 -7.34 -8.03
N ASP A 156 3.73 -6.04 -7.76
CA ASP A 156 2.78 -5.45 -6.83
C ASP A 156 1.32 -5.60 -7.33
N ASN A 157 0.40 -5.80 -6.37
CA ASN A 157 -1.02 -6.02 -6.64
C ASN A 157 -1.67 -4.94 -7.52
N VAL A 158 -1.28 -3.67 -7.37
CA VAL A 158 -1.80 -2.56 -8.16
C VAL A 158 -1.34 -2.68 -9.61
N THR A 159 -0.04 -2.87 -9.82
CA THR A 159 0.51 -3.01 -11.18
C THR A 159 -0.04 -4.23 -11.89
N MET A 160 -0.16 -5.38 -11.21
CA MET A 160 -0.71 -6.59 -11.81
C MET A 160 -2.14 -6.34 -12.36
N VAL A 161 -2.97 -5.63 -11.59
CA VAL A 161 -4.33 -5.25 -12.02
C VAL A 161 -4.28 -4.26 -13.18
N LEU A 162 -3.43 -3.22 -13.11
CA LEU A 162 -3.29 -2.23 -14.19
C LEU A 162 -2.86 -2.86 -15.52
N LEU A 163 -2.05 -3.91 -15.49
CA LEU A 163 -1.60 -4.62 -16.68
C LEU A 163 -2.65 -5.62 -17.19
N MET A 164 -3.35 -6.32 -16.29
CA MET A 164 -4.32 -7.36 -16.69
C MET A 164 -5.70 -6.84 -17.05
N VAL A 165 -6.17 -5.75 -16.45
CA VAL A 165 -7.48 -5.16 -16.75
C VAL A 165 -7.63 -4.80 -18.23
N PRO A 166 -6.72 -4.05 -18.88
CA PRO A 166 -6.85 -3.71 -20.31
C PRO A 166 -6.82 -4.97 -21.20
N VAL A 167 -6.02 -5.97 -20.83
CA VAL A 167 -5.99 -7.27 -21.50
C VAL A 167 -7.33 -7.98 -21.37
N THR A 168 -7.91 -7.99 -20.17
CA THR A 168 -9.18 -8.66 -19.87
C THR A 168 -10.35 -8.00 -20.58
N ILE A 169 -10.37 -6.65 -20.63
CA ILE A 169 -11.35 -5.89 -21.41
C ILE A 169 -11.25 -6.26 -22.90
N SER A 170 -10.03 -6.35 -23.44
CA SER A 170 -9.81 -6.71 -24.84
C SER A 170 -10.31 -8.12 -25.16
N VAL A 171 -10.01 -9.09 -24.29
CA VAL A 171 -10.50 -10.48 -24.43
C VAL A 171 -12.02 -10.54 -24.32
N CYS A 172 -12.62 -9.87 -23.34
CA CYS A 172 -14.06 -9.85 -23.13
C CYS A 172 -14.81 -9.21 -24.30
N ARG A 173 -14.24 -8.18 -24.92
CA ARG A 173 -14.82 -7.54 -26.12
C ARG A 173 -14.89 -8.51 -27.30
N ILE A 174 -13.85 -9.33 -27.51
CA ILE A 174 -13.81 -10.35 -28.58
C ILE A 174 -14.84 -11.45 -28.31
N LEU A 175 -14.98 -11.87 -27.05
CA LEU A 175 -15.90 -12.93 -26.65
C LEU A 175 -17.33 -12.45 -26.40
N ASN A 176 -17.61 -11.14 -26.51
CA ASN A 176 -18.89 -10.51 -26.19
C ASN A 176 -19.39 -10.81 -24.76
N ILE A 177 -18.49 -10.76 -23.78
CA ILE A 177 -18.79 -11.01 -22.36
C ILE A 177 -18.65 -9.70 -21.56
N ASN A 178 -19.43 -9.54 -20.50
CA ASN A 178 -19.25 -8.43 -19.56
C ASN A 178 -17.95 -8.63 -18.73
N PRO A 179 -16.98 -7.71 -18.76
CA PRO A 179 -15.69 -7.88 -18.11
C PRO A 179 -15.73 -7.73 -16.58
N ILE A 180 -16.80 -7.16 -16.00
CA ILE A 180 -16.84 -6.76 -14.59
C ILE A 180 -16.53 -7.94 -13.66
N SER A 181 -17.16 -9.11 -13.88
CA SER A 181 -16.96 -10.27 -13.02
C SER A 181 -15.53 -10.84 -13.10
N LEU A 182 -14.89 -10.77 -14.27
CA LEU A 182 -13.52 -11.25 -14.44
C LEU A 182 -12.53 -10.29 -13.78
N ILE A 183 -12.74 -8.98 -13.94
CA ILE A 183 -11.91 -7.94 -13.30
C ILE A 183 -12.02 -8.05 -11.78
N LEU A 184 -13.22 -8.21 -11.23
CA LEU A 184 -13.39 -8.40 -9.78
C LEU A 184 -12.65 -9.65 -9.29
N ALA A 185 -12.78 -10.77 -9.99
CA ALA A 185 -12.05 -11.99 -9.65
C ALA A 185 -10.53 -11.77 -9.70
N GLN A 186 -10.02 -11.02 -10.66
CA GLN A 186 -8.61 -10.66 -10.77
C GLN A 186 -8.15 -9.75 -9.63
N ILE A 187 -8.96 -8.78 -9.21
CA ILE A 187 -8.64 -7.90 -8.07
C ILE A 187 -8.55 -8.70 -6.77
N PHE A 188 -9.49 -9.63 -6.53
CA PHE A 188 -9.38 -10.50 -5.36
C PHE A 188 -8.18 -11.44 -5.46
N ALA A 189 -7.94 -12.02 -6.64
CA ALA A 189 -6.81 -12.91 -6.87
C ALA A 189 -5.45 -12.21 -6.76
N SER A 190 -5.31 -10.95 -7.20
CA SER A 190 -4.07 -10.19 -7.06
C SER A 190 -3.76 -9.90 -5.61
N ASN A 191 -4.75 -9.51 -4.79
CA ASN A 191 -4.52 -9.27 -3.37
C ASN A 191 -4.12 -10.55 -2.63
N ILE A 192 -4.75 -11.69 -2.94
CA ILE A 192 -4.35 -12.98 -2.36
C ILE A 192 -2.95 -13.36 -2.82
N GLY A 193 -2.65 -13.21 -4.11
CA GLY A 193 -1.35 -13.53 -4.70
C GLY A 193 -0.21 -12.67 -4.14
N GLY A 194 -0.41 -11.35 -4.08
CA GLY A 194 0.56 -10.39 -3.54
C GLY A 194 0.91 -10.65 -2.08
N ALA A 195 -0.06 -11.11 -1.28
CA ALA A 195 0.17 -11.49 0.11
C ALA A 195 0.99 -12.80 0.27
N THR A 196 1.21 -13.59 -0.80
CA THR A 196 1.96 -14.85 -0.68
C THR A 196 3.47 -14.66 -0.62
N THR A 197 3.99 -13.51 -1.05
CA THR A 197 5.43 -13.24 -1.07
C THR A 197 5.73 -11.87 -0.48
N LEU A 198 6.98 -11.71 -0.02
CA LEU A 198 7.48 -10.41 0.43
C LEU A 198 7.48 -9.39 -0.73
N ILE A 199 7.74 -9.84 -1.95
CA ILE A 199 7.86 -8.97 -3.14
C ILE A 199 6.50 -8.45 -3.62
N GLY A 200 5.43 -9.22 -3.43
CA GLY A 200 4.12 -8.98 -4.04
C GLY A 200 3.35 -7.76 -3.52
N ASP A 201 3.78 -7.13 -2.44
CA ASP A 201 3.25 -5.84 -1.97
C ASP A 201 4.33 -5.11 -1.14
N PRO A 202 4.67 -3.83 -1.43
CA PRO A 202 5.70 -3.09 -0.68
C PRO A 202 5.59 -3.12 0.86
N PRO A 203 4.38 -3.10 1.48
CA PRO A 203 4.22 -3.27 2.92
C PRO A 203 4.71 -4.63 3.46
N ASN A 204 4.69 -5.71 2.67
CA ASN A 204 5.09 -7.03 3.14
C ASN A 204 6.60 -7.12 3.45
N ILE A 205 7.41 -6.24 2.86
CA ILE A 205 8.85 -6.14 3.17
C ILE A 205 9.11 -5.26 4.40
N MET A 206 8.25 -4.27 4.66
CA MET A 206 8.42 -3.35 5.79
C MET A 206 8.06 -3.97 7.14
N ILE A 207 7.26 -5.03 7.16
CA ILE A 207 6.75 -5.72 8.36
C ILE A 207 7.59 -6.96 8.63
#